data_AF-A0A4S2HP12-F1
#
_entry.id   AF-A0A4S2HP12-F1
#
_cell.length_a   1.000
_cell.length_b   1.000
_cell.length_c   1.000
_cell.angle_alpha   90.00
_cell.angle_beta   90.00
_cell.angle_gamma   90.00
#
_symmetry.space_group_name_H-M   'P 1'
#
loop_
_entity.id
_entity.type
_entity.pdbx_description
1 polymer ?
#
loop_
_entity_poly.entity_id
_entity_poly.type
_entity_poly.pdbx_seq_one_letter_code
_entity_poly.pdbx_strand_id
1 'polypeptide(L)'
;MMKTKKDMASGDIFTIPLFLPSYQEWTKTEELIDYKRYQFHEDDIYAFGRLIELQTGNMNLIEIFSYVGKIPESPEAIIHSGRLLEPVMMVGAFSKGRWRFLFENPHYDKWTDSDYENISFFLSMGMTLWKGGEQLPITQQQNRELKESGVSDMIVHGSVNLEVKIRSLLAMQGLELNYEQTVEERRNQYPKPRDLDKKLKETIAPFRWFSDTGRYSLSLDAGLLNEDGFTKNNMLGNGYDWEKTASFFIETYMPSFKEKFTFDCEADTFSVQSSSKKPLKEFALAFHKFTMDRNAFEELLERIKSGD
;
A
#
# COMPACT_ATOMS: atom_id res chain seq x y z
N MET A 1 -5.90 -26.56 4.48
CA MET A 1 -4.77 -26.13 5.35
C MET A 1 -3.98 -25.09 4.56
N MET A 2 -3.93 -23.83 5.01
CA MET A 2 -3.37 -22.72 4.21
C MET A 2 -1.83 -22.77 4.18
N LYS A 3 -1.25 -22.75 2.96
CA LYS A 3 0.20 -22.80 2.72
C LYS A 3 0.94 -21.63 3.35
N THR A 4 2.19 -21.86 3.76
CA THR A 4 3.12 -20.80 4.15
C THR A 4 3.89 -20.28 2.93
N LYS A 5 4.51 -19.09 3.02
CA LYS A 5 5.30 -18.44 1.94
C LYS A 5 6.38 -19.35 1.30
N LYS A 6 6.75 -20.45 1.95
CA LYS A 6 7.85 -21.34 1.54
C LYS A 6 7.48 -22.31 0.39
N ASP A 7 6.19 -22.40 0.03
CA ASP A 7 5.67 -23.41 -0.92
C ASP A 7 4.88 -22.79 -2.10
N MET A 8 5.16 -21.53 -2.44
CA MET A 8 4.49 -20.81 -3.54
C MET A 8 5.02 -21.30 -4.89
N ALA A 9 4.13 -21.74 -5.78
CA ALA A 9 4.46 -22.11 -7.15
C ALA A 9 3.67 -21.26 -8.16
N SER A 10 4.27 -21.03 -9.34
CA SER A 10 3.50 -20.55 -10.48
C SER A 10 2.30 -21.48 -10.73
N GLY A 11 1.14 -20.89 -10.96
CA GLY A 11 -0.13 -21.58 -11.13
C GLY A 11 -1.00 -21.59 -9.90
N ASP A 12 -0.43 -21.41 -8.70
CA ASP A 12 -1.20 -21.42 -7.47
C ASP A 12 -2.24 -20.28 -7.46
N ILE A 13 -3.47 -20.62 -7.06
CA ILE A 13 -4.59 -19.70 -6.95
C ILE A 13 -4.68 -19.20 -5.51
N PHE A 14 -4.90 -17.90 -5.36
CA PHE A 14 -5.00 -17.23 -4.07
C PHE A 14 -6.28 -16.41 -3.94
N THR A 15 -6.68 -16.21 -2.69
CA THR A 15 -7.82 -15.36 -2.31
C THR A 15 -7.39 -13.92 -2.12
N ILE A 16 -8.23 -13.00 -2.59
CA ILE A 16 -8.12 -11.57 -2.38
C ILE A 16 -9.36 -11.14 -1.59
N PRO A 17 -9.22 -10.86 -0.29
CA PRO A 17 -10.36 -10.48 0.52
C PRO A 17 -10.79 -9.04 0.19
N LEU A 18 -12.05 -8.86 -0.19
CA LEU A 18 -12.58 -7.54 -0.56
C LEU A 18 -13.21 -6.79 0.61
N PHE A 19 -13.29 -7.43 1.78
CA PHE A 19 -13.89 -6.95 3.03
C PHE A 19 -12.87 -6.58 4.10
N LEU A 20 -11.58 -6.66 3.78
CA LEU A 20 -10.55 -6.17 4.69
C LEU A 20 -10.37 -4.67 4.51
N PRO A 21 -10.12 -3.92 5.59
CA PRO A 21 -9.99 -2.47 5.53
C PRO A 21 -8.91 -2.00 4.54
N SER A 22 -9.19 -0.92 3.80
CA SER A 22 -8.41 -0.49 2.63
C SER A 22 -7.86 0.93 2.67
N TYR A 23 -8.42 1.92 3.38
CA TYR A 23 -7.69 3.17 3.65
C TYR A 23 -8.44 4.18 4.53
N GLN A 24 -7.62 5.06 5.10
CA GLN A 24 -7.80 6.38 5.70
C GLN A 24 -8.50 6.56 7.05
N GLU A 25 -9.73 6.13 7.31
CA GLU A 25 -10.31 6.44 8.64
C GLU A 25 -9.89 5.45 9.75
N TRP A 26 -9.56 4.22 9.35
CA TRP A 26 -9.12 3.13 10.22
C TRP A 26 -7.57 3.04 10.36
N THR A 27 -6.85 3.98 9.73
CA THR A 27 -5.38 3.95 9.49
C THR A 27 -4.48 4.15 10.70
N LYS A 28 -4.99 4.20 11.93
CA LYS A 28 -4.10 4.39 13.09
C LYS A 28 -3.36 3.11 13.49
N THR A 29 -3.71 1.96 12.89
CA THR A 29 -3.12 0.65 13.24
C THR A 29 -3.02 -0.39 12.12
N GLU A 30 -3.52 -0.16 10.91
CA GLU A 30 -3.67 -1.22 9.89
C GLU A 30 -2.38 -1.74 9.27
N GLU A 31 -1.40 -0.87 9.03
CA GLU A 31 -0.09 -1.32 8.56
C GLU A 31 0.60 -2.27 9.53
N LEU A 32 0.12 -2.27 10.76
CA LEU A 32 0.62 -3.05 11.87
C LEU A 32 -0.11 -4.40 12.02
N ILE A 33 -1.23 -4.60 11.32
CA ILE A 33 -2.06 -5.81 11.44
C ILE A 33 -1.35 -6.98 10.76
N ASP A 34 -1.10 -8.03 11.56
CA ASP A 34 -0.62 -9.31 11.06
C ASP A 34 -1.81 -10.23 10.79
N TYR A 35 -2.23 -10.25 9.52
CA TYR A 35 -3.38 -11.02 9.05
C TYR A 35 -3.16 -12.53 9.08
N LYS A 36 -1.96 -13.04 9.41
CA LYS A 36 -1.76 -14.46 9.72
C LYS A 36 -2.62 -14.96 10.88
N ARG A 37 -3.03 -14.05 11.77
CA ARG A 37 -3.91 -14.34 12.92
C ARG A 37 -5.39 -14.06 12.65
N TYR A 38 -5.73 -13.48 11.50
CA TYR A 38 -7.12 -13.24 11.14
C TYR A 38 -7.79 -14.57 10.76
N GLN A 39 -9.01 -14.78 11.25
CA GLN A 39 -9.84 -15.92 10.89
C GLN A 39 -10.67 -15.53 9.67
N PHE A 40 -10.31 -16.08 8.52
CA PHE A 40 -11.05 -15.89 7.27
C PHE A 40 -12.19 -16.90 7.21
N HIS A 41 -13.39 -16.45 6.86
CA HIS A 41 -14.55 -17.33 6.74
C HIS A 41 -14.71 -17.78 5.29
N GLU A 42 -15.11 -19.04 5.08
CA GLU A 42 -15.33 -19.60 3.73
C GLU A 42 -16.52 -18.96 3.01
N ASP A 43 -17.49 -18.48 3.80
CA ASP A 43 -18.69 -17.78 3.33
C ASP A 43 -18.46 -16.30 2.97
N ASP A 44 -17.27 -15.76 3.24
CA ASP A 44 -16.93 -14.41 2.85
C ASP A 44 -16.81 -14.27 1.32
N ILE A 45 -16.98 -13.04 0.84
CA ILE A 45 -16.82 -12.72 -0.58
C ILE A 45 -15.36 -12.37 -0.87
N TYR A 46 -14.74 -13.17 -1.74
CA TYR A 46 -13.37 -12.99 -2.22
C TYR A 46 -13.37 -12.72 -3.71
N ALA A 47 -12.39 -11.94 -4.16
CA ALA A 47 -11.86 -12.09 -5.51
C ALA A 47 -10.75 -13.14 -5.49
N PHE A 48 -10.36 -13.62 -6.67
CA PHE A 48 -9.35 -14.66 -6.80
C PHE A 48 -8.34 -14.27 -7.86
N GLY A 49 -7.10 -14.70 -7.66
CA GLY A 49 -6.03 -14.50 -8.64
C GLY A 49 -5.14 -15.73 -8.73
N ARG A 50 -4.32 -15.77 -9.78
CA ARG A 50 -3.33 -16.82 -10.01
C ARG A 50 -1.93 -16.22 -10.08
N LEU A 51 -0.98 -16.88 -9.43
CA LEU A 51 0.43 -16.53 -9.52
C LEU A 51 0.97 -16.95 -10.89
N ILE A 52 1.23 -16.00 -11.79
CA ILE A 52 1.77 -16.31 -13.11
C ILE A 52 3.26 -16.63 -12.99
N GLU A 53 4.02 -15.72 -12.37
CA GLU A 53 5.47 -15.83 -12.27
C GLU A 53 6.03 -15.09 -11.06
N LEU A 54 7.01 -15.72 -10.39
CA LEU A 54 7.83 -15.11 -9.36
C LEU A 54 8.96 -14.30 -10.02
N GLN A 55 9.01 -13.00 -9.74
CA GLN A 55 10.04 -12.09 -10.25
C GLN A 55 11.03 -11.74 -9.11
N THR A 56 12.15 -11.11 -9.46
CA THR A 56 13.15 -10.68 -8.48
C THR A 56 12.58 -9.65 -7.49
N GLY A 57 13.13 -9.57 -6.28
CA GLY A 57 12.73 -8.56 -5.29
C GLY A 57 11.36 -8.77 -4.60
N ASN A 58 10.79 -9.99 -4.61
CA ASN A 58 9.41 -10.29 -4.16
C ASN A 58 8.32 -9.63 -5.01
N MET A 59 8.65 -9.16 -6.21
CA MET A 59 7.66 -8.80 -7.21
C MET A 59 7.09 -10.08 -7.80
N ASN A 60 5.78 -10.12 -8.04
CA ASN A 60 5.15 -11.26 -8.67
C ASN A 60 4.19 -10.77 -9.74
N LEU A 61 4.23 -11.43 -10.89
CA LEU A 61 3.25 -11.24 -11.95
C LEU A 61 2.04 -12.10 -11.64
N ILE A 62 0.85 -11.50 -11.65
CA ILE A 62 -0.42 -12.16 -11.37
C ILE A 62 -1.48 -11.77 -12.36
N GLU A 63 -2.51 -12.59 -12.45
CA GLU A 63 -3.81 -12.19 -12.98
C GLU A 63 -4.89 -12.31 -11.93
N ILE A 64 -5.99 -11.59 -12.16
CA ILE A 64 -7.17 -11.59 -11.31
C ILE A 64 -8.34 -12.07 -12.15
N PHE A 65 -9.09 -13.05 -11.62
CA PHE A 65 -10.23 -13.64 -12.30
C PHE A 65 -11.51 -12.83 -12.07
N SER A 66 -12.47 -12.94 -12.99
CA SER A 66 -13.77 -12.28 -12.90
C SER A 66 -14.70 -12.92 -11.86
N TYR A 67 -14.44 -14.16 -11.46
CA TYR A 67 -15.19 -14.79 -10.38
C TYR A 67 -14.96 -14.06 -9.05
N VAL A 68 -16.06 -13.60 -8.47
CA VAL A 68 -16.11 -12.98 -7.14
C VAL A 68 -17.22 -13.66 -6.36
N GLY A 69 -16.89 -14.19 -5.18
CA GLY A 69 -17.85 -14.95 -4.40
C GLY A 69 -17.20 -15.71 -3.26
N LYS A 70 -17.96 -16.67 -2.73
CA LYS A 70 -17.47 -17.64 -1.76
C LYS A 70 -16.39 -18.52 -2.37
N ILE A 71 -15.57 -19.10 -1.49
CA ILE A 71 -14.59 -20.10 -1.89
C ILE A 71 -15.34 -21.30 -2.52
N PRO A 72 -15.12 -21.61 -3.82
CA PRO A 72 -15.76 -22.76 -4.44
C PRO A 72 -15.11 -24.07 -3.95
N GLU A 73 -15.76 -25.20 -4.19
CA GLU A 73 -15.19 -26.53 -3.88
C GLU A 73 -13.97 -26.85 -4.75
N SER A 74 -13.90 -26.24 -5.93
CA SER A 74 -12.89 -26.53 -6.94
C SER A 74 -12.50 -25.28 -7.74
N PRO A 75 -11.27 -25.21 -8.30
CA PRO A 75 -10.75 -24.00 -8.94
C PRO A 75 -11.38 -23.71 -10.32
N GLU A 76 -12.10 -24.64 -10.93
CA GLU A 76 -12.59 -24.53 -12.31
C GLU A 76 -13.56 -23.36 -12.49
N ALA A 77 -14.42 -23.08 -11.50
CA ALA A 77 -15.33 -21.93 -11.54
C ALA A 77 -14.55 -20.59 -11.58
N ILE A 78 -13.42 -20.53 -10.89
CA ILE A 78 -12.53 -19.36 -10.91
C ILE A 78 -11.84 -19.27 -12.27
N ILE A 79 -11.21 -20.34 -12.72
CA ILE A 79 -10.41 -20.36 -13.97
C ILE A 79 -11.30 -20.04 -15.19
N HIS A 80 -12.47 -20.67 -15.30
CA HIS A 80 -13.38 -20.47 -16.43
C HIS A 80 -14.05 -19.09 -16.46
N SER A 81 -13.96 -18.31 -15.38
CA SER A 81 -14.53 -16.95 -15.36
C SER A 81 -13.75 -15.94 -16.20
N GLY A 82 -12.55 -16.29 -16.65
CA GLY A 82 -11.66 -15.39 -17.39
C GLY A 82 -11.09 -14.29 -16.50
N ARG A 83 -10.34 -13.36 -17.11
CA ARG A 83 -9.66 -12.27 -16.41
C ARG A 83 -10.59 -11.08 -16.17
N LEU A 84 -10.52 -10.51 -14.97
CA LEU A 84 -11.18 -9.26 -14.61
C LEU A 84 -10.41 -8.04 -15.16
N LEU A 85 -9.08 -8.14 -15.19
CA LEU A 85 -8.18 -7.13 -15.75
C LEU A 85 -6.93 -7.80 -16.33
N GLU A 86 -6.20 -7.04 -17.16
CA GLU A 86 -4.88 -7.44 -17.64
C GLU A 86 -3.94 -7.81 -16.49
N PRO A 87 -3.01 -8.77 -16.69
CA PRO A 87 -2.04 -9.16 -15.67
C PRO A 87 -1.24 -7.98 -15.11
N VAL A 88 -1.01 -8.00 -13.80
CA VAL A 88 -0.38 -6.89 -13.07
C VAL A 88 0.81 -7.35 -12.24
N MET A 89 1.74 -6.42 -12.02
CA MET A 89 2.85 -6.60 -11.10
C MET A 89 2.40 -6.27 -9.68
N MET A 90 2.75 -7.13 -8.72
CA MET A 90 2.40 -6.92 -7.32
C MET A 90 3.59 -7.15 -6.39
N VAL A 91 3.59 -6.46 -5.26
CA VAL A 91 4.58 -6.63 -4.19
C VAL A 91 3.92 -6.79 -2.82
N GLY A 92 4.51 -7.65 -2.00
CA GLY A 92 4.22 -7.73 -0.56
C GLY A 92 2.89 -8.37 -0.14
N ALA A 93 2.02 -8.75 -1.08
CA ALA A 93 0.66 -9.24 -0.79
C ALA A 93 0.61 -10.46 0.15
N PHE A 94 1.55 -11.40 -0.02
CA PHE A 94 1.56 -12.66 0.74
C PHE A 94 2.33 -12.57 2.08
N SER A 95 3.10 -11.49 2.31
CA SER A 95 4.03 -11.41 3.44
C SER A 95 3.33 -11.34 4.81
N LYS A 96 2.20 -10.64 4.88
CA LYS A 96 1.40 -10.41 6.09
C LYS A 96 0.23 -11.40 6.26
N GLY A 97 0.10 -12.38 5.37
CA GLY A 97 -1.02 -13.33 5.38
C GLY A 97 -2.38 -12.71 5.05
N ARG A 98 -2.39 -11.52 4.42
CA ARG A 98 -3.59 -10.82 3.96
C ARG A 98 -4.23 -11.56 2.79
N TRP A 99 -3.40 -11.89 1.79
CA TRP A 99 -3.78 -12.80 0.71
C TRP A 99 -3.23 -14.18 1.02
N ARG A 100 -4.00 -15.22 0.67
CA ARG A 100 -3.67 -16.61 1.03
C ARG A 100 -3.88 -17.52 -0.17
N PHE A 101 -2.94 -18.44 -0.37
CA PHE A 101 -3.07 -19.48 -1.37
C PHE A 101 -4.13 -20.50 -0.94
N LEU A 102 -4.89 -20.97 -1.92
CA LEU A 102 -6.05 -21.81 -1.74
C LEU A 102 -5.94 -23.10 -2.55
N PHE A 103 -5.73 -22.99 -3.86
CA PHE A 103 -5.60 -24.14 -4.76
C PHE A 103 -4.22 -24.21 -5.38
N GLU A 104 -3.70 -25.43 -5.47
CA GLU A 104 -2.47 -25.73 -6.21
C GLU A 104 -2.84 -26.06 -7.65
N ASN A 105 -1.99 -25.66 -8.59
CA ASN A 105 -2.12 -26.09 -9.99
C ASN A 105 -0.78 -26.62 -10.50
N PRO A 106 -0.43 -27.89 -10.19
CA PRO A 106 0.86 -28.47 -10.55
C PRO A 106 1.04 -28.67 -12.07
N HIS A 107 -0.04 -28.57 -12.84
CA HIS A 107 -0.03 -28.69 -14.30
C HIS A 107 -0.14 -27.34 -15.01
N TYR A 108 -0.04 -26.24 -14.27
CA TYR A 108 -0.10 -24.91 -14.84
C TYR A 108 1.03 -24.67 -15.84
N ASP A 109 0.66 -24.19 -17.01
CA ASP A 109 1.58 -23.70 -18.02
C ASP A 109 1.23 -22.26 -18.35
N LYS A 110 2.10 -21.32 -17.94
CA LYS A 110 1.87 -19.89 -18.15
C LYS A 110 1.65 -19.51 -19.61
N TRP A 111 2.28 -20.21 -20.55
CA TRP A 111 2.18 -19.88 -21.98
C TRP A 111 0.77 -20.15 -22.51
N THR A 112 0.15 -21.23 -22.07
CA THR A 112 -1.18 -21.64 -22.52
C THR A 112 -2.28 -21.10 -21.62
N ASP A 113 -2.11 -21.20 -20.31
CA ASP A 113 -3.16 -20.88 -19.33
C ASP A 113 -3.33 -19.38 -19.09
N SER A 114 -2.28 -18.60 -19.27
CA SER A 114 -2.25 -17.16 -18.96
C SER A 114 -1.91 -16.27 -20.16
N ASP A 115 -1.80 -16.87 -21.36
CA ASP A 115 -1.43 -16.15 -22.59
C ASP A 115 -0.14 -15.34 -22.40
N TYR A 116 0.86 -15.96 -21.75
CA TYR A 116 2.05 -15.26 -21.25
C TYR A 116 2.83 -14.53 -22.35
N GLU A 117 2.84 -15.06 -23.57
CA GLU A 117 3.49 -14.43 -24.74
C GLU A 117 2.95 -13.02 -25.02
N ASN A 118 1.66 -12.76 -24.75
CA ASN A 118 1.01 -11.49 -25.06
C ASN A 118 0.96 -10.52 -23.88
N ILE A 119 1.35 -10.95 -22.68
CA ILE A 119 1.47 -10.06 -21.53
C ILE A 119 2.59 -9.07 -21.81
N SER A 120 2.26 -7.78 -21.79
CA SER A 120 3.24 -6.72 -22.05
C SER A 120 2.96 -5.44 -21.27
N PHE A 121 4.04 -4.72 -20.95
CA PHE A 121 4.01 -3.41 -20.33
C PHE A 121 5.33 -2.67 -20.55
N PHE A 122 5.31 -1.35 -20.45
CA PHE A 122 6.53 -0.56 -20.55
C PHE A 122 7.32 -0.52 -19.24
N LEU A 123 8.65 -0.56 -19.38
CA LEU A 123 9.65 -0.32 -18.35
C LEU A 123 10.42 0.99 -18.65
N SER A 124 11.23 1.45 -17.69
CA SER A 124 12.19 2.54 -17.87
C SER A 124 11.59 3.80 -18.53
N MET A 125 10.43 4.25 -18.02
CA MET A 125 9.70 5.42 -18.54
C MET A 125 9.34 5.30 -20.04
N GLY A 126 9.03 4.10 -20.52
CA GLY A 126 8.61 3.89 -21.91
C GLY A 126 9.72 3.53 -22.89
N MET A 127 10.97 3.41 -22.44
CA MET A 127 12.11 3.12 -23.34
C MET A 127 12.32 1.62 -23.61
N THR A 128 11.73 0.76 -22.78
CA THR A 128 11.86 -0.69 -22.90
C THR A 128 10.47 -1.31 -22.82
N LEU A 129 10.15 -2.22 -23.73
CA LEU A 129 8.98 -3.08 -23.66
C LEU A 129 9.36 -4.36 -22.93
N TRP A 130 8.62 -4.71 -21.88
CA TRP A 130 8.62 -6.07 -21.37
C TRP A 130 7.49 -6.84 -22.06
N LYS A 131 7.79 -8.00 -22.66
CA LYS A 131 6.78 -8.87 -23.29
C LYS A 131 7.16 -10.32 -23.13
N GLY A 132 6.27 -11.14 -22.55
CA GLY A 132 6.47 -12.59 -22.43
C GLY A 132 7.79 -13.01 -21.77
N GLY A 133 8.29 -12.24 -20.81
CA GLY A 133 9.56 -12.51 -20.13
C GLY A 133 10.79 -11.84 -20.74
N GLU A 134 10.68 -11.25 -21.93
CA GLU A 134 11.78 -10.57 -22.61
C GLU A 134 11.72 -9.06 -22.44
N GLN A 135 12.89 -8.42 -22.44
CA GLN A 135 13.03 -6.95 -22.45
C GLN A 135 13.56 -6.49 -23.80
N LEU A 136 12.76 -5.71 -24.51
CA LEU A 136 13.07 -5.22 -25.84
C LEU A 136 13.25 -3.70 -25.79
N PRO A 137 14.42 -3.15 -26.16
CA PRO A 137 14.55 -1.71 -26.33
C PRO A 137 13.66 -1.24 -27.48
N ILE A 138 12.95 -0.14 -27.28
CA ILE A 138 12.03 0.40 -28.29
C ILE A 138 12.31 1.88 -28.56
N THR A 139 12.01 2.30 -29.78
CA THR A 139 12.08 3.71 -30.19
C THR A 139 10.87 4.49 -29.66
N GLN A 140 10.96 5.83 -29.68
CA GLN A 140 9.82 6.69 -29.31
C GLN A 140 8.60 6.49 -30.23
N GLN A 141 8.83 6.20 -31.51
CA GLN A 141 7.75 5.91 -32.45
C GLN A 141 7.01 4.62 -32.08
N GLN A 142 7.77 3.54 -31.83
CA GLN A 142 7.20 2.27 -31.37
C GLN A 142 6.47 2.41 -30.03
N ASN A 143 6.99 3.23 -29.10
CA ASN A 143 6.29 3.50 -27.84
C ASN A 143 4.90 4.11 -28.07
N ARG A 144 4.78 5.09 -28.98
CA ARG A 144 3.49 5.73 -29.31
C ARG A 144 2.51 4.73 -29.91
N GLU A 145 2.95 3.97 -30.91
CA GLU A 145 2.12 2.96 -31.58
C GLU A 145 1.61 1.89 -30.59
N LEU A 146 2.48 1.41 -29.70
CA LEU A 146 2.11 0.43 -28.67
C LEU A 146 1.18 1.02 -27.59
N LYS A 147 1.33 2.30 -27.23
CA LYS A 147 0.38 2.98 -26.33
C LYS A 147 -1.00 3.10 -26.96
N GLU A 148 -1.05 3.43 -28.25
CA GLU A 148 -2.30 3.48 -29.02
C GLU A 148 -2.95 2.10 -29.15
N SER A 149 -2.16 1.03 -29.21
CA SER A 149 -2.66 -0.36 -29.19
C SER A 149 -3.04 -0.87 -27.80
N GLY A 150 -2.96 -0.04 -26.75
CA GLY A 150 -3.41 -0.37 -25.40
C GLY A 150 -2.32 -0.88 -24.44
N VAL A 151 -1.05 -0.94 -24.84
CA VAL A 151 0.04 -1.30 -23.93
C VAL A 151 0.21 -0.18 -22.90
N SER A 152 0.22 -0.55 -21.62
CA SER A 152 0.32 0.39 -20.51
C SER A 152 1.70 0.37 -19.87
N ASP A 153 2.04 1.43 -19.13
CA ASP A 153 3.23 1.45 -18.29
C ASP A 153 3.10 0.42 -17.15
N MET A 154 4.21 -0.18 -16.73
CA MET A 154 4.21 -1.11 -15.61
C MET A 154 3.77 -0.41 -14.33
N ILE A 155 2.65 -0.85 -13.77
CA ILE A 155 2.18 -0.42 -12.45
C ILE A 155 2.46 -1.55 -11.45
N VAL A 156 3.26 -1.25 -10.43
CA VAL A 156 3.48 -2.16 -9.30
C VAL A 156 2.44 -1.87 -8.23
N HIS A 157 1.55 -2.82 -7.99
CA HIS A 157 0.51 -2.68 -6.98
C HIS A 157 0.92 -3.25 -5.62
N GLY A 158 0.59 -2.54 -4.55
CA GLY A 158 0.44 -3.12 -3.22
C GLY A 158 -0.92 -3.80 -3.08
N SER A 159 -1.03 -4.78 -2.16
CA SER A 159 -2.28 -5.54 -1.90
C SER A 159 -3.51 -4.64 -1.75
N VAL A 160 -3.41 -3.63 -0.89
CA VAL A 160 -4.52 -2.72 -0.57
C VAL A 160 -4.97 -1.90 -1.80
N ASN A 161 -4.03 -1.32 -2.54
CA ASN A 161 -4.35 -0.52 -3.73
C ASN A 161 -5.02 -1.40 -4.80
N LEU A 162 -4.58 -2.65 -4.95
CA LEU A 162 -5.19 -3.57 -5.90
C LEU A 162 -6.59 -4.00 -5.48
N GLU A 163 -6.84 -4.22 -4.18
CA GLU A 163 -8.19 -4.49 -3.67
C GLU A 163 -9.15 -3.32 -3.92
N VAL A 164 -8.69 -2.07 -3.71
CA VAL A 164 -9.48 -0.87 -4.05
C VAL A 164 -9.83 -0.87 -5.53
N LYS A 165 -8.83 -1.08 -6.40
CA LYS A 165 -9.04 -1.14 -7.86
C LYS A 165 -10.03 -2.25 -8.23
N ILE A 166 -9.92 -3.44 -7.65
CA ILE A 166 -10.85 -4.55 -7.89
C ILE A 166 -12.27 -4.14 -7.49
N ARG A 167 -12.48 -3.59 -6.28
CA ARG A 167 -13.81 -3.13 -5.86
C ARG A 167 -14.39 -2.07 -6.80
N SER A 168 -13.58 -1.13 -7.28
CA SER A 168 -14.03 -0.12 -8.25
C SER A 168 -14.45 -0.76 -9.58
N LEU A 169 -13.69 -1.73 -10.09
CA LEU A 169 -14.04 -2.45 -11.32
C LEU A 169 -15.35 -3.24 -11.16
N LEU A 170 -15.54 -3.90 -10.02
CA LEU A 170 -16.78 -4.64 -9.73
C LEU A 170 -17.99 -3.71 -9.62
N ALA A 171 -17.84 -2.57 -8.96
CA ALA A 171 -18.90 -1.55 -8.89
C ALA A 171 -19.28 -1.03 -10.28
N MET A 172 -18.30 -0.79 -11.17
CA MET A 172 -18.56 -0.43 -12.57
C MET A 172 -19.29 -1.52 -13.36
N GLN A 173 -19.16 -2.79 -12.95
CA GLN A 173 -19.90 -3.94 -13.52
C GLN A 173 -21.27 -4.16 -12.85
N GLY A 174 -21.69 -3.29 -11.93
CA GLY A 174 -22.96 -3.38 -11.21
C GLY A 174 -22.93 -4.30 -9.99
N LEU A 175 -21.75 -4.78 -9.57
CA LEU A 175 -21.57 -5.55 -8.34
C LEU A 175 -21.07 -4.63 -7.22
N GLU A 176 -22.00 -4.00 -6.51
CA GLU A 176 -21.69 -3.23 -5.31
C GLU A 176 -21.48 -4.15 -4.10
N LEU A 177 -20.36 -3.97 -3.42
CA LEU A 177 -20.06 -4.66 -2.17
C LEU A 177 -20.42 -3.74 -1.00
N ASN A 178 -21.04 -4.29 0.05
CA ASN A 178 -21.29 -3.59 1.32
C ASN A 178 -19.98 -3.43 2.13
N TYR A 179 -18.94 -2.92 1.48
CA TYR A 179 -17.56 -2.92 1.98
C TYR A 179 -17.43 -2.11 3.28
N GLU A 180 -17.89 -0.87 3.30
CA GLU A 180 -17.77 0.02 4.47
C GLU A 180 -18.50 -0.54 5.68
N GLN A 181 -19.75 -1.01 5.47
CA GLN A 181 -20.55 -1.65 6.51
C GLN A 181 -19.85 -2.90 7.04
N THR A 182 -19.36 -3.78 6.16
CA THR A 182 -18.68 -5.02 6.57
C THR A 182 -17.42 -4.72 7.40
N VAL A 183 -16.67 -3.69 7.03
CA VAL A 183 -15.47 -3.28 7.75
C VAL A 183 -15.80 -2.76 9.16
N GLU A 184 -16.80 -1.89 9.28
CA GLU A 184 -17.24 -1.36 10.57
C GLU A 184 -17.75 -2.48 11.50
N GLU A 185 -18.62 -3.36 11.00
CA GLU A 185 -19.20 -4.46 11.77
C GLU A 185 -18.12 -5.43 12.29
N ARG A 186 -17.05 -5.64 11.51
CA ARG A 186 -15.96 -6.57 11.85
C ARG A 186 -14.77 -5.91 12.54
N ARG A 187 -14.86 -4.62 12.88
CA ARG A 187 -13.74 -3.85 13.47
C ARG A 187 -13.02 -4.54 14.62
N ASN A 188 -13.76 -5.27 15.47
CA ASN A 188 -13.23 -5.94 16.65
C ASN A 188 -12.61 -7.31 16.37
N GLN A 189 -12.79 -7.86 15.16
CA GLN A 189 -12.25 -9.15 14.73
C GLN A 189 -10.84 -9.03 14.15
N TYR A 190 -10.43 -7.83 13.71
CA TYR A 190 -9.12 -7.63 13.11
C TYR A 190 -7.99 -7.74 14.15
N PRO A 191 -6.93 -8.53 13.88
CA PRO A 191 -5.92 -8.82 14.88
C PRO A 191 -5.07 -7.58 15.18
N LYS A 192 -5.06 -7.16 16.45
CA LYS A 192 -4.16 -6.09 16.89
C LYS A 192 -2.69 -6.54 16.81
N PRO A 193 -1.75 -5.65 16.45
CA PRO A 193 -0.33 -5.97 16.38
C PRO A 193 0.19 -6.44 17.75
N ARG A 194 1.08 -7.43 17.78
CA ARG A 194 1.70 -7.91 19.04
C ARG A 194 2.53 -6.82 19.70
N ASP A 195 3.30 -6.08 18.89
CA ASP A 195 4.08 -4.93 19.32
C ASP A 195 3.75 -3.75 18.40
N LEU A 196 2.81 -2.93 18.88
CA LEU A 196 2.33 -1.74 18.19
C LEU A 196 3.44 -0.70 17.98
N ASP A 197 4.47 -0.68 18.83
CA ASP A 197 5.49 0.36 18.81
C ASP A 197 6.64 -0.01 17.89
N LYS A 198 7.09 -1.27 17.92
CA LYS A 198 8.06 -1.77 16.93
C LYS A 198 7.54 -1.53 15.51
N LYS A 199 6.28 -1.87 15.29
CA LYS A 199 5.69 -1.80 13.95
C LYS A 199 5.43 -0.34 13.54
N LEU A 200 5.09 0.54 14.48
CA LEU A 200 5.02 1.98 14.26
C LEU A 200 6.39 2.54 13.85
N LYS A 201 7.48 2.19 14.56
CA LYS A 201 8.85 2.60 14.22
C LYS A 201 9.24 2.21 12.79
N GLU A 202 8.88 1.01 12.35
CA GLU A 202 9.14 0.56 10.97
C GLU A 202 8.33 1.35 9.93
N THR A 203 7.07 1.70 10.25
CA THR A 203 6.16 2.39 9.33
C THR A 203 6.54 3.85 9.11
N ILE A 204 6.95 4.56 10.17
CA ILE A 204 7.17 6.01 10.11
C ILE A 204 8.63 6.39 9.81
N ALA A 205 9.50 5.42 9.53
CA ALA A 205 10.90 5.71 9.21
C ALA A 205 10.98 6.71 8.03
N PRO A 206 11.85 7.73 8.09
CA PRO A 206 12.95 7.92 9.03
C PRO A 206 12.61 8.59 10.37
N PHE A 207 11.34 8.90 10.68
CA PHE A 207 11.00 9.36 12.02
C PHE A 207 11.27 8.27 13.07
N ARG A 208 11.71 8.71 14.25
CA ARG A 208 12.01 7.85 15.40
C ARG A 208 10.90 7.98 16.43
N TRP A 209 10.27 6.87 16.78
CA TRP A 209 9.27 6.79 17.84
C TRP A 209 9.89 6.31 19.16
N PHE A 210 9.66 7.03 20.24
CA PHE A 210 10.03 6.61 21.59
C PHE A 210 8.79 6.56 22.49
N SER A 211 8.74 5.53 23.35
CA SER A 211 7.63 5.30 24.28
C SER A 211 8.23 4.87 25.60
N ASP A 212 8.09 5.73 26.61
CA ASP A 212 8.38 5.44 28.00
C ASP A 212 7.14 5.78 28.86
N THR A 213 7.15 5.36 30.11
CA THR A 213 6.04 5.38 31.06
C THR A 213 5.41 6.78 31.18
N GLY A 214 4.33 7.01 30.42
CA GLY A 214 3.61 8.29 30.37
C GLY A 214 4.28 9.39 29.54
N ARG A 215 5.34 9.09 28.77
CA ARG A 215 6.02 10.03 27.88
C ARG A 215 6.30 9.39 26.52
N TYR A 216 5.76 10.00 25.48
CA TYR A 216 5.94 9.56 24.11
C TYR A 216 6.61 10.68 23.33
N SER A 217 7.55 10.33 22.45
CA SER A 217 8.17 11.31 21.56
C SER A 217 8.30 10.79 20.14
N LEU A 218 8.25 11.74 19.21
CA LEU A 218 8.54 11.57 17.80
C LEU A 218 9.67 12.52 17.45
N SER A 219 10.73 12.01 16.83
CA SER A 219 11.86 12.84 16.40
C SER A 219 12.32 12.52 14.98
N LEU A 220 13.04 13.46 14.36
CA LEU A 220 13.65 13.32 13.04
C LEU A 220 14.96 14.09 13.05
N ASP A 221 16.03 13.48 12.54
CA ASP A 221 17.31 14.16 12.37
C ASP A 221 17.23 15.05 11.11
N ALA A 222 17.76 16.27 11.22
CA ALA A 222 17.76 17.23 10.11
C ALA A 222 18.49 16.66 8.88
N GLY A 223 18.02 17.04 7.70
CA GLY A 223 18.59 16.59 6.41
C GLY A 223 18.16 15.19 5.94
N LEU A 224 17.36 14.44 6.71
CA LEU A 224 16.91 13.10 6.29
C LEU A 224 15.72 13.11 5.32
N LEU A 225 14.92 14.18 5.27
CA LEU A 225 13.72 14.28 4.44
C LEU A 225 13.53 15.69 3.89
N ASN A 226 13.00 15.77 2.67
CA ASN A 226 12.49 16.98 2.02
C ASN A 226 13.43 18.20 2.00
N GLU A 227 14.75 17.98 2.03
CA GLU A 227 15.77 19.04 2.00
C GLU A 227 15.61 19.96 0.78
N ASP A 228 15.33 19.40 -0.40
CA ASP A 228 15.03 20.15 -1.62
C ASP A 228 13.83 21.11 -1.44
N GLY A 229 12.77 20.63 -0.77
CA GLY A 229 11.54 21.40 -0.55
C GLY A 229 11.77 22.61 0.36
N PHE A 230 12.53 22.40 1.45
CA PHE A 230 12.94 23.49 2.34
C PHE A 230 13.84 24.49 1.61
N THR A 231 14.84 24.00 0.87
CA THR A 231 15.79 24.86 0.14
C THR A 231 15.08 25.77 -0.88
N LYS A 232 14.15 25.22 -1.68
CA LYS A 232 13.32 26.00 -2.62
C LYS A 232 12.53 27.12 -1.92
N ASN A 233 12.17 26.92 -0.65
CA ASN A 233 11.41 27.86 0.15
C ASN A 233 12.28 28.78 1.03
N ASN A 234 13.61 28.82 0.80
CA ASN A 234 14.58 29.58 1.59
C ASN A 234 14.59 29.20 3.09
N MET A 235 14.35 27.93 3.38
CA MET A 235 14.41 27.33 4.72
C MET A 235 15.62 26.41 4.81
N LEU A 236 16.15 26.22 6.03
CA LEU A 236 17.34 25.40 6.28
C LEU A 236 17.01 23.91 6.41
N GLY A 237 15.74 23.56 6.67
CA GLY A 237 15.33 22.17 6.90
C GLY A 237 15.83 21.61 8.23
N ASN A 238 16.15 22.49 9.17
CA ASN A 238 16.58 22.16 10.54
C ASN A 238 15.38 21.83 11.44
N GLY A 239 15.63 21.44 12.70
CA GLY A 239 14.56 21.06 13.62
C GLY A 239 13.51 22.16 13.86
N TYR A 240 13.89 23.44 13.84
CA TYR A 240 12.96 24.57 14.00
C TYR A 240 12.06 24.77 12.77
N ASP A 241 12.58 24.53 11.57
CA ASP A 241 11.79 24.56 10.33
C ASP A 241 10.79 23.39 10.28
N TRP A 242 11.21 22.22 10.79
CA TRP A 242 10.32 21.09 11.02
C TRP A 242 9.26 21.38 12.08
N GLU A 243 9.59 22.09 13.16
CA GLU A 243 8.64 22.52 14.19
C GLU A 243 7.54 23.42 13.61
N LYS A 244 7.93 24.42 12.81
CA LYS A 244 6.97 25.30 12.12
C LYS A 244 6.06 24.49 11.21
N THR A 245 6.64 23.60 10.41
CA THR A 245 5.90 22.72 9.49
C THR A 245 4.91 21.82 10.24
N ALA A 246 5.36 21.18 11.32
CA ALA A 246 4.52 20.32 12.15
C ALA A 246 3.40 21.12 12.84
N SER A 247 3.70 22.28 13.38
CA SER A 247 2.73 23.18 14.02
C SER A 247 1.64 23.60 13.05
N PHE A 248 2.04 24.06 11.85
CA PHE A 248 1.12 24.48 10.81
C PHE A 248 0.26 23.31 10.28
N PHE A 249 0.85 22.12 10.14
CA PHE A 249 0.11 20.90 9.81
C PHE A 249 -0.93 20.55 10.87
N ILE A 250 -0.58 20.64 12.16
CA ILE A 250 -1.51 20.38 13.27
C ILE A 250 -2.67 21.39 13.23
N GLU A 251 -2.37 22.68 13.05
CA GLU A 251 -3.39 23.72 12.98
C GLU A 251 -4.35 23.52 11.81
N THR A 252 -3.82 23.14 10.64
CA THR A 252 -4.61 22.96 9.42
C THR A 252 -5.43 21.67 9.43
N TYR A 253 -4.83 20.54 9.81
CA TYR A 253 -5.41 19.22 9.58
C TYR A 253 -5.81 18.47 10.85
N MET A 254 -5.26 18.87 12.01
CA MET A 254 -5.51 18.19 13.29
C MET A 254 -5.74 19.18 14.45
N PRO A 255 -6.60 20.20 14.30
CA PRO A 255 -6.67 21.33 15.25
C PRO A 255 -6.99 20.90 16.69
N SER A 256 -7.72 19.80 16.88
CA SER A 256 -8.01 19.21 18.20
C SER A 256 -6.78 18.74 18.99
N PHE A 257 -5.59 18.71 18.37
CA PHE A 257 -4.34 18.24 18.98
C PHE A 257 -3.37 19.36 19.35
N LYS A 258 -3.68 20.63 19.03
CA LYS A 258 -2.77 21.78 19.24
C LYS A 258 -2.19 21.86 20.65
N GLU A 259 -3.01 21.60 21.68
CA GLU A 259 -2.59 21.69 23.10
C GLU A 259 -2.07 20.35 23.67
N LYS A 260 -1.96 19.29 22.86
CA LYS A 260 -1.58 17.95 23.34
C LYS A 260 -0.09 17.65 23.21
N PHE A 261 0.66 18.56 22.59
CA PHE A 261 2.05 18.35 22.21
C PHE A 261 2.95 19.46 22.75
N THR A 262 4.20 19.10 23.00
CA THR A 262 5.28 20.02 23.37
C THR A 262 6.45 19.78 22.44
N PHE A 263 6.93 20.83 21.80
CA PHE A 263 8.11 20.76 20.94
C PHE A 263 9.37 21.05 21.75
N ASP A 264 10.44 20.35 21.39
CA ASP A 264 11.77 20.43 22.00
C ASP A 264 12.82 20.31 20.88
N CYS A 265 12.63 21.12 19.82
CA CYS A 265 13.42 21.02 18.60
C CYS A 265 14.75 21.77 18.75
N GLU A 266 15.77 21.20 18.13
CA GLU A 266 17.13 21.73 18.07
C GLU A 266 17.57 21.89 16.62
N ALA A 267 18.68 22.58 16.37
CA ALA A 267 19.16 22.82 15.01
C ALA A 267 19.37 21.51 14.21
N ASP A 268 19.76 20.42 14.86
CA ASP A 268 20.00 19.13 14.21
C ASP A 268 18.84 18.14 14.36
N THR A 269 17.82 18.45 15.17
CA THR A 269 16.82 17.47 15.59
C THR A 269 15.43 18.10 15.73
N PHE A 270 14.47 17.61 14.95
CA PHE A 270 13.05 17.81 15.25
C PHE A 270 12.61 16.89 16.38
N SER A 271 11.87 17.39 17.36
CA SER A 271 11.37 16.59 18.48
C SER A 271 10.03 17.12 18.98
N VAL A 272 9.05 16.23 19.09
CA VAL A 272 7.73 16.53 19.66
C VAL A 272 7.32 15.46 20.65
N GLN A 273 6.77 15.88 21.79
CA GLN A 273 6.44 15.03 22.92
C GLN A 273 4.95 15.10 23.28
N SER A 274 4.42 14.03 23.88
CA SER A 274 3.08 14.01 24.48
C SER A 274 3.03 13.11 25.70
N SER A 275 2.17 13.45 26.66
CA SER A 275 1.79 12.54 27.76
C SER A 275 0.77 11.48 27.32
N SER A 276 0.17 11.63 26.13
CA SER A 276 -0.84 10.70 25.61
C SER A 276 -0.33 9.98 24.36
N LYS A 277 -0.26 8.65 24.45
CA LYS A 277 0.22 7.78 23.35
C LYS A 277 -0.61 7.95 22.09
N LYS A 278 -1.94 7.98 22.27
CA LYS A 278 -2.89 7.89 21.17
C LYS A 278 -2.77 9.13 20.26
N PRO A 279 -2.96 10.38 20.73
CA PRO A 279 -2.80 11.57 19.89
C PRO A 279 -1.44 11.65 19.18
N LEU A 280 -0.33 11.37 19.87
CA LEU A 280 0.99 11.48 19.25
C LEU A 280 1.22 10.43 18.16
N LYS A 281 0.73 9.20 18.37
CA LYS A 281 0.77 8.15 17.35
C LYS A 281 -0.06 8.52 16.12
N GLU A 282 -1.23 9.11 16.34
CA GLU A 282 -2.13 9.55 15.27
C GLU A 282 -1.50 10.67 14.45
N PHE A 283 -0.88 11.64 15.12
CA PHE A 283 -0.09 12.69 14.49
C PHE A 283 1.10 12.10 13.71
N ALA A 284 1.90 11.21 14.32
CA ALA A 284 3.09 10.63 13.68
C ALA A 284 2.78 9.94 12.35
N LEU A 285 1.68 9.16 12.29
CA LEU A 285 1.26 8.47 11.06
C LEU A 285 0.78 9.45 9.99
N ALA A 286 -0.07 10.41 10.37
CA ALA A 286 -0.61 11.41 9.45
C ALA A 286 0.49 12.31 8.89
N PHE A 287 1.38 12.80 9.77
CA PHE A 287 2.48 13.68 9.42
C PHE A 287 3.52 12.97 8.56
N HIS A 288 3.93 11.75 8.91
CA HIS A 288 4.83 10.95 8.06
C HIS A 288 4.25 10.80 6.64
N LYS A 289 2.99 10.37 6.53
CA LYS A 289 2.35 10.23 5.22
C LYS A 289 2.35 11.54 4.44
N PHE A 290 2.01 12.65 5.10
CA PHE A 290 2.00 13.97 4.49
C PHE A 290 3.40 14.36 3.96
N THR A 291 4.45 14.10 4.75
CA THR A 291 5.83 14.39 4.34
C THR A 291 6.34 13.54 3.17
N MET A 292 5.69 12.39 2.90
CA MET A 292 6.02 11.53 1.75
C MET A 292 5.30 11.95 0.47
N ASP A 293 4.29 12.83 0.55
CA ASP A 293 3.66 13.44 -0.61
C ASP A 293 4.38 14.75 -0.96
N ARG A 294 5.27 14.69 -1.96
CA ARG A 294 6.11 15.82 -2.35
C ARG A 294 5.29 17.07 -2.71
N ASN A 295 4.18 16.90 -3.43
CA ASN A 295 3.41 18.03 -3.92
C ASN A 295 2.66 18.70 -2.75
N ALA A 296 2.00 17.90 -1.92
CA ALA A 296 1.30 18.42 -0.75
C ALA A 296 2.26 19.08 0.25
N PHE A 297 3.45 18.51 0.43
CA PHE A 297 4.47 19.08 1.31
C PHE A 297 5.03 20.41 0.77
N GLU A 298 5.38 20.49 -0.52
CA GLU A 298 5.85 21.74 -1.14
C GLU A 298 4.78 22.85 -1.05
N GLU A 299 3.51 22.53 -1.28
CA GLU A 299 2.38 23.48 -1.13
C GLU A 299 2.24 24.00 0.32
N LEU A 300 2.46 23.15 1.33
CA LEU A 300 2.42 23.58 2.73
C LEU A 300 3.53 24.59 3.04
N LEU A 301 4.73 24.36 2.54
CA LEU A 301 5.86 25.26 2.76
C LEU A 301 5.63 26.63 2.11
N GLU A 302 5.01 26.66 0.92
CA GLU A 302 4.63 27.90 0.26
C GLU A 302 3.64 28.71 1.09
N ARG A 303 2.64 28.05 1.70
CA ARG A 303 1.67 28.69 2.60
C ARG A 303 2.29 29.20 3.90
N ILE A 304 3.19 28.43 4.50
CA ILE A 304 3.96 28.87 5.69
C ILE A 304 4.75 30.14 5.35
N LYS A 305 5.31 30.23 4.15
CA LYS A 305 6.06 31.39 3.68
C LYS A 305 5.16 32.60 3.38
N SER A 306 3.97 32.40 2.82
CA SER A 306 3.02 33.49 2.53
C SER A 306 2.28 34.01 3.77
N GLY A 307 2.21 33.20 4.83
CA GLY A 307 1.50 33.53 6.07
C GLY A 307 0.00 33.24 6.03
N ASP A 308 -0.44 32.33 5.13
CA ASP A 308 -1.85 31.94 4.91
C ASP A 308 -2.24 30.59 5.54
#